data_AF-U2CYF3-F1
#
_entry.id   AF-U2CYF3-F1
#
_cell.length_a   1.000
_cell.length_b   1.000
_cell.length_c   1.000
_cell.angle_alpha   90.00
_cell.angle_beta   90.00
_cell.angle_gamma   90.00
#
_symmetry.space_group_name_H-M   'P 1'
#
loop_
_entity.id
_entity.type
_entity.pdbx_description
1 polymer ?
#
loop_
_entity_poly.entity_id
_entity_poly.type
_entity_poly.pdbx_seq_one_letter_code
_entity_poly.pdbx_strand_id
1 'polypeptide(L)'
;MVVYAIIVLVGYNLLKYFVLSKIKVKINKWIIFAIAMVALLLPNILVAAFHVNIQNNALWVYGPSSLFIILFLWFIDLSGWNRRAGKASNSGTGYYDKKSKKDKIVIKPKAKPNRVKNRKD
;
A
#
# COMPACT_ATOMS: atom_id res chain seq x y z
N MET A 1 -11.67 -16.40 20.13
CA MET A 1 -10.50 -15.67 19.55
C MET A 1 -10.47 -15.71 18.03
N VAL A 2 -10.59 -16.87 17.36
CA VAL A 2 -10.59 -16.95 15.89
C VAL A 2 -11.74 -16.15 15.25
N VAL A 3 -12.95 -16.21 15.82
CA VAL A 3 -14.12 -15.44 15.34
C VAL A 3 -13.85 -13.92 15.34
N TYR A 4 -13.16 -13.40 16.36
CA TYR A 4 -12.77 -11.99 16.44
C TYR A 4 -11.82 -11.60 15.30
N ALA A 5 -10.82 -12.45 15.00
CA ALA A 5 -9.92 -12.20 13.88
C ALA A 5 -10.66 -12.17 12.54
N ILE A 6 -11.65 -13.05 12.34
CA ILE A 6 -12.50 -13.06 11.14
C ILE A 6 -13.28 -11.75 11.03
N ILE A 7 -13.91 -11.28 12.12
CA ILE A 7 -14.66 -10.01 12.14
C ILE A 7 -13.76 -8.83 11.76
N VAL A 8 -12.57 -8.74 12.35
CA VAL A 8 -11.60 -7.67 12.06
C VAL A 8 -11.15 -7.71 10.59
N LEU A 9 -10.95 -8.91 10.03
CA LEU A 9 -10.56 -9.08 8.63
C LEU A 9 -11.67 -8.65 7.66
N VAL A 10 -12.92 -9.02 7.94
CA VAL A 10 -14.08 -8.59 7.16
C VAL A 10 -14.25 -7.08 7.24
N GLY A 11 -14.14 -6.51 8.44
CA GLY A 11 -14.16 -5.06 8.65
C GLY A 11 -13.06 -4.35 7.86
N TYR A 12 -11.84 -4.89 7.87
CA TYR A 12 -10.73 -4.36 7.07
C TYR A 12 -11.04 -4.37 5.57
N ASN A 13 -11.59 -5.46 5.04
CA ASN A 13 -11.94 -5.55 3.61
C ASN A 13 -13.00 -4.51 3.21
N LEU A 14 -14.00 -4.28 4.07
CA LEU A 14 -14.99 -3.22 3.88
C LEU A 14 -14.34 -1.82 3.90
N LEU A 15 -13.55 -1.51 4.94
CA LEU A 15 -12.83 -0.24 5.04
C LEU A 15 -11.88 -0.01 3.85
N LYS A 16 -11.26 -1.08 3.36
CA LYS A 16 -10.37 -1.05 2.20
C LYS A 16 -11.10 -0.61 0.95
N TYR A 17 -12.29 -1.15 0.72
CA TYR A 17 -13.13 -0.80 -0.42
C TYR A 17 -13.61 0.66 -0.34
N PHE A 18 -14.14 1.09 0.81
CA PHE A 18 -14.80 2.39 0.94
C PHE A 18 -13.85 3.57 1.19
N VAL A 19 -12.83 3.39 2.03
CA VAL A 19 -12.01 4.49 2.56
C VAL A 19 -10.59 4.44 2.01
N LEU A 20 -9.94 3.27 2.13
CA LEU A 20 -8.51 3.16 1.84
C LEU A 20 -8.21 3.24 0.33
N SER A 21 -9.17 2.87 -0.54
CA SER A 21 -9.06 3.01 -2.00
C SER A 21 -8.90 4.47 -2.45
N LYS A 22 -9.62 5.40 -1.83
CA LYS A 22 -9.56 6.83 -2.16
C LYS A 22 -8.33 7.52 -1.60
N ILE A 23 -7.88 7.10 -0.41
CA ILE A 23 -6.77 7.73 0.32
C ILE A 23 -5.39 7.24 -0.15
N LYS A 24 -5.32 6.04 -0.74
CA LYS A 24 -4.08 5.40 -1.25
C LYS A 24 -3.26 6.27 -2.22
N VAL A 25 -3.86 7.22 -2.93
CA VAL A 25 -3.19 7.98 -4.00
C VAL A 25 -2.25 9.08 -3.45
N LYS A 26 -2.41 9.54 -2.21
CA LYS A 26 -1.68 10.72 -1.69
C LYS A 26 -0.87 10.50 -0.40
N ILE A 27 -1.04 9.39 0.32
CA ILE A 27 -0.41 9.21 1.64
C ILE A 27 0.93 8.46 1.55
N ASN A 28 1.95 8.99 2.25
CA ASN A 28 3.25 8.34 2.45
C ASN A 28 3.13 7.14 3.41
N LYS A 29 3.58 5.96 2.96
CA LYS A 29 3.54 4.69 3.72
C LYS A 29 4.10 4.78 5.16
N TRP A 30 5.14 5.59 5.37
CA TRP A 30 5.77 5.73 6.68
C TRP A 30 4.88 6.45 7.70
N ILE A 31 3.96 7.31 7.24
CA ILE A 31 2.99 7.99 8.11
C ILE A 31 1.99 6.99 8.68
N ILE A 32 1.46 6.08 7.86
CA ILE A 32 0.55 5.03 8.35
C ILE A 32 1.26 4.11 9.35
N PHE A 33 2.54 3.78 9.11
CA PHE A 33 3.32 2.98 10.04
C PHE A 33 3.52 3.68 11.39
N ALA A 34 3.84 4.98 11.37
CA ALA A 34 3.97 5.78 12.59
C ALA A 34 2.66 5.82 13.37
N ILE A 35 1.52 6.05 12.70
CA ILE A 35 0.20 6.05 13.32
C ILE A 35 -0.14 4.67 13.91
N ALA A 36 0.19 3.58 13.20
CA ALA A 36 0.00 2.23 13.73
C ALA A 36 0.81 2.01 15.02
N MET A 37 2.09 2.39 15.04
CA MET A 37 2.92 2.30 16.24
C MET A 37 2.35 3.11 17.40
N VAL A 38 1.89 4.34 17.12
CA VAL A 38 1.24 5.19 18.12
C VAL A 38 -0.02 4.52 18.67
N ALA A 39 -0.88 3.93 17.82
CA ALA A 39 -2.09 3.22 18.24
C ALA A 39 -1.80 1.99 19.13
N LEU A 40 -0.66 1.34 18.93
CA LEU A 40 -0.22 0.20 19.76
C LEU A 40 0.35 0.64 21.11
N LEU A 41 1.10 1.74 21.13
CA LEU A 41 1.83 2.21 22.31
C LEU A 41 0.99 3.09 23.23
N LEU A 42 0.05 3.87 22.68
CA LEU A 42 -0.84 4.78 23.42
C LEU A 42 -1.52 4.14 24.63
N PRO A 43 -2.16 2.96 24.51
CA PRO A 43 -2.87 2.35 25.64
C PRO A 43 -1.92 2.04 26.80
N ASN A 44 -0.74 1.51 26.50
CA ASN A 44 0.26 1.14 27.50
C ASN A 44 0.86 2.38 28.18
N ILE A 45 1.12 3.44 27.40
CA ILE A 45 1.60 4.72 27.92
C ILE A 45 0.55 5.34 28.84
N LEU A 46 -0.74 5.30 28.47
CA LEU A 46 -1.82 5.86 29.28
C LEU A 46 -1.99 5.12 30.62
N VAL A 47 -1.92 3.79 30.61
CA VAL A 47 -1.96 2.98 31.84
C VAL A 47 -0.76 3.30 32.72
N ALA A 48 0.45 3.35 32.16
CA ALA A 48 1.68 3.55 32.92
C ALA A 48 1.82 5.00 33.45
N ALA A 49 1.46 6.01 32.66
CA ALA A 49 1.63 7.41 33.02
C ALA A 49 0.51 7.94 33.94
N PHE A 50 -0.74 7.52 33.71
CA PHE A 50 -1.91 8.07 34.40
C PHE A 50 -2.57 7.10 35.39
N HIS A 51 -1.98 5.90 35.60
CA HIS A 51 -2.50 4.87 36.51
C HIS A 51 -3.99 4.55 36.31
N VAL A 52 -4.46 4.65 35.07
CA VAL A 52 -5.88 4.41 34.77
C VAL A 52 -6.12 2.89 34.84
N ASN A 53 -7.14 2.48 35.59
CA ASN A 53 -7.54 1.08 35.71
C ASN A 53 -8.33 0.63 34.47
N ILE A 54 -7.63 0.46 33.35
CA ILE A 54 -8.24 0.12 32.06
C ILE A 54 -8.30 -1.40 31.81
N GLN A 55 -7.58 -2.19 32.61
CA GLN A 55 -7.40 -3.64 32.38
C GLN A 55 -8.68 -4.48 32.49
N ASN A 56 -9.70 -4.03 33.22
CA ASN A 56 -10.94 -4.78 33.36
C ASN A 56 -11.93 -4.61 32.20
N ASN A 57 -11.72 -3.63 31.31
CA ASN A 57 -12.63 -3.38 30.21
C ASN A 57 -12.13 -4.03 28.92
N ALA A 58 -12.80 -5.11 28.50
CA ALA A 58 -12.53 -5.80 27.25
C ALA A 58 -12.40 -4.85 26.05
N LEU A 59 -13.26 -3.83 25.96
CA LEU A 59 -13.25 -2.85 24.86
C LEU A 59 -11.93 -2.07 24.75
N TRP A 60 -11.30 -1.76 25.87
CA TRP A 60 -10.05 -1.00 25.91
C TRP A 60 -8.83 -1.84 25.58
N VAL A 61 -8.92 -3.16 25.71
CA VAL A 61 -7.87 -4.08 25.30
C VAL A 61 -8.01 -4.42 23.81
N TYR A 62 -9.24 -4.77 23.38
CA TYR A 62 -9.48 -5.22 22.01
C TYR A 62 -9.53 -4.08 20.99
N GLY A 63 -10.08 -2.92 21.35
CA GLY A 63 -10.21 -1.75 20.46
C GLY A 63 -8.90 -1.26 19.85
N PRO A 64 -7.89 -0.86 20.65
CA PRO A 64 -6.61 -0.40 20.11
C PRO A 64 -5.87 -1.52 19.36
N SER A 65 -6.01 -2.77 19.82
CA SER A 65 -5.44 -3.94 19.13
C SER A 65 -6.05 -4.13 17.73
N SER A 66 -7.37 -4.00 17.57
CA SER A 66 -8.03 -4.10 16.26
C SER A 66 -7.69 -2.91 15.37
N LEU A 67 -7.63 -1.70 15.92
CA LEU A 67 -7.20 -0.51 15.19
C LEU A 67 -5.76 -0.66 14.65
N PHE A 68 -4.84 -1.14 15.49
CA PHE A 68 -3.48 -1.43 15.09
C PHE A 68 -3.43 -2.43 13.93
N ILE A 69 -4.16 -3.55 14.03
CA ILE A 69 -4.20 -4.57 12.98
C ILE A 69 -4.68 -3.98 11.65
N ILE A 70 -5.76 -3.18 11.66
CA ILE A 70 -6.31 -2.53 10.46
C ILE A 70 -5.28 -1.58 9.82
N LEU A 71 -4.64 -0.73 10.62
CA LEU A 71 -3.62 0.21 10.15
C LEU A 71 -2.37 -0.51 9.64
N PHE A 72 -1.96 -1.58 10.31
CA PHE A 72 -0.79 -2.37 9.95
C PHE A 72 -1.01 -3.16 8.65
N LEU A 73 -2.19 -3.79 8.49
CA LEU A 73 -2.57 -4.41 7.21
C LEU A 73 -2.57 -3.38 6.08
N TRP A 74 -3.08 -2.16 6.33
CA TRP A 74 -3.04 -1.09 5.34
C TRP A 74 -1.62 -0.67 4.96
N PHE A 75 -0.72 -0.59 5.94
CA PHE A 75 0.71 -0.33 5.71
C PHE A 75 1.37 -1.42 4.84
N ILE A 76 1.08 -2.70 5.10
CA ILE A 76 1.58 -3.82 4.28
C ILE A 76 1.08 -3.71 2.84
N ASP A 77 -0.22 -3.39 2.68
CA ASP A 77 -0.87 -3.19 1.40
C ASP A 77 -0.23 -2.04 0.58
N LEU A 78 0.14 -0.94 1.26
CA LEU A 78 0.84 0.20 0.68
C LEU A 78 2.31 -0.09 0.35
N SER A 79 2.95 -0.92 1.16
CA SER A 79 4.35 -1.35 0.97
C SER A 79 4.53 -2.26 -0.24
N GLY A 80 3.44 -2.72 -0.86
CA GLY A 80 3.48 -3.52 -2.08
C GLY A 80 3.92 -4.96 -1.84
N TRP A 81 3.88 -5.44 -0.59
CA TRP A 81 4.20 -6.83 -0.24
C TRP A 81 3.34 -7.83 -1.04
N ASN A 82 2.06 -7.52 -1.19
CA ASN A 82 1.09 -8.33 -1.94
C ASN A 82 1.32 -8.38 -3.46
N ARG A 83 2.28 -7.62 -4.02
CA ARG A 83 2.56 -7.62 -5.47
C ARG A 83 3.35 -8.84 -5.95
N ARG A 84 3.90 -9.65 -5.04
CA ARG A 84 4.67 -10.86 -5.38
C ARG A 84 3.84 -12.15 -5.46
N ALA A 85 2.61 -12.15 -4.92
CA ALA A 85 1.78 -13.36 -4.83
C ALA A 85 0.76 -13.53 -5.96
N GLY A 86 0.62 -12.57 -6.87
CA GLY A 86 -0.38 -12.66 -7.94
C GLY A 86 -0.12 -11.70 -9.08
N LYS A 87 0.35 -12.24 -10.19
CA LYS A 87 0.09 -11.63 -11.51
C LYS A 87 -1.44 -11.69 -11.71
N ALA A 88 -2.05 -10.58 -12.12
CA ALA A 88 -3.46 -10.41 -12.47
C ALA A 88 -4.46 -10.19 -11.31
N SER A 89 -4.62 -8.93 -10.92
CA SER A 89 -5.95 -8.37 -10.64
C SER A 89 -5.96 -6.93 -11.17
N ASN A 90 -6.65 -6.76 -12.30
CA ASN A 90 -6.97 -5.47 -12.89
C ASN A 90 -8.03 -4.78 -12.03
N SER A 91 -7.66 -4.23 -10.88
CA SER A 91 -8.48 -3.26 -10.17
C SER A 91 -7.62 -2.03 -9.90
N GLY A 92 -7.81 -1.04 -10.77
CA GLY A 92 -7.00 0.17 -10.85
C GLY A 92 -6.91 0.92 -9.53
N THR A 93 -5.68 1.31 -9.19
CA THR A 93 -5.29 2.58 -8.54
C THR A 93 -3.85 2.41 -8.07
N GLY A 94 -2.93 2.51 -9.04
CA GLY A 94 -1.51 2.52 -8.78
C GLY A 94 -0.84 3.24 -9.91
N TYR A 95 -0.66 4.55 -9.76
CA TYR A 95 0.18 5.46 -10.55
C TYR A 95 1.68 5.08 -10.50
N TYR A 96 1.98 3.78 -10.51
CA TYR A 96 3.30 3.19 -10.57
C TYR A 96 3.28 2.00 -11.52
N ASP A 97 2.56 2.13 -12.63
CA ASP A 97 2.95 1.44 -13.85
C ASP A 97 4.15 2.22 -14.45
N LYS A 98 5.26 2.26 -13.70
CA LYS A 98 6.57 2.18 -14.35
C LYS A 98 6.65 0.75 -14.90
N LYS A 99 5.81 0.45 -15.91
CA LYS A 99 6.32 -0.26 -17.07
C LYS A 99 7.59 0.49 -17.37
N SER A 100 8.72 -0.18 -17.13
CA SER A 100 9.92 0.17 -17.83
C SER A 100 9.48 0.38 -19.27
N LYS A 101 9.37 1.64 -19.68
CA LYS A 101 9.86 2.04 -20.98
C LYS A 101 11.33 1.63 -20.90
N LYS A 102 11.60 0.32 -21.06
CA LYS A 102 12.71 -0.10 -21.90
C LYS A 102 12.42 0.72 -23.12
N ASP A 103 13.21 1.78 -23.31
CA ASP A 103 13.15 2.57 -24.50
C ASP A 103 12.87 1.58 -25.62
N LYS A 104 11.73 1.73 -26.29
CA LYS A 104 11.56 1.04 -27.55
C LYS A 104 12.70 1.63 -28.37
N ILE A 105 13.84 0.96 -28.36
CA ILE A 105 14.93 1.17 -29.28
C ILE A 105 14.32 0.67 -30.59
N VAL A 106 13.49 1.53 -31.19
CA VAL A 106 12.98 1.33 -32.53
C VAL A 106 14.21 1.55 -33.38
N ILE A 107 14.89 0.46 -33.72
CA ILE A 107 15.95 0.48 -34.72
C ILE A 107 15.27 0.87 -36.02
N LYS A 108 15.28 2.17 -36.33
CA LYS A 108 14.80 2.66 -37.62
C LYS A 108 15.80 2.19 -38.67
N PRO A 109 15.35 1.59 -39.78
CA PRO A 109 16.26 1.23 -40.86
C PRO A 109 16.99 2.49 -41.33
N LYS A 110 18.33 2.42 -41.40
CA LYS A 110 19.12 3.52 -41.99
C LYS A 110 18.73 3.65 -43.46
N ALA A 111 18.57 4.88 -43.94
CA ALA A 111 18.22 5.14 -45.33
C ALA A 111 19.26 4.49 -46.28
N LYS A 112 18.78 3.94 -47.40
CA LYS A 112 19.65 3.42 -48.46
C LYS A 112 20.53 4.56 -48.96
N PRO A 113 21.86 4.39 -49.08
CA PRO A 113 22.71 5.44 -49.65
C PRO A 113 22.23 5.75 -51.07
N ASN A 114 21.92 7.02 -51.33
CA ASN A 114 21.46 7.47 -52.63
C ASN A 114 22.62 7.33 -53.64
N ARG A 115 22.49 6.39 -54.59
CA ARG A 115 23.52 6.08 -55.60
C ARG A 115 23.46 7.05 -56.80
N VAL A 116 23.23 8.33 -56.56
CA VAL A 116 23.07 9.33 -57.64
C VAL A 116 23.84 10.60 -57.30
N LYS A 117 25.17 10.53 -57.35
CA LYS A 117 26.01 11.70 -57.62
C LYS A 117 27.37 11.27 -58.18
N ASN A 118 27.37 10.84 -59.43
CA ASN A 118 28.52 10.91 -60.33
C ASN A 118 28.00 10.74 -61.77
N ARG A 119 27.36 11.78 -62.28
CA ARG A 119 27.42 12.07 -63.72
C ARG A 119 28.24 13.35 -63.81
N LYS A 120 29.49 13.20 -64.26
CA LYS A 120 30.27 14.31 -64.80
C LYS A 120 29.87 14.39 -66.27
N ASP A 121 29.42 15.56 -66.69
CA ASP A 121 29.40 15.93 -68.09
C ASP A 121 30.83 16.13 -68.59
#